data_AF-A0A433BSR9-F1
#
_entry.id   AF-A0A433BSR9-F1
#
_cell.length_a   1.000
_cell.length_b   1.000
_cell.length_c   1.000
_cell.angle_alpha   90.00
_cell.angle_beta   90.00
_cell.angle_gamma   90.00
#
_symmetry.space_group_name_H-M   'P 1'
#
loop_
_entity.id
_entity.type
_entity.pdbx_description
1 polymer ?
#
loop_
_entity_poly.entity_id
_entity_poly.type
_entity_poly.pdbx_seq_one_letter_code
_entity_poly.pdbx_strand_id
1 'polypeptide(L)'
;MWSTCMPMNTVALELVPPNIERGPQYAIEEAHKVLSYAAAVGLEGRIRHVMIPGMIEEDGDRPVEMKPKLDVLDFWQLIRPELPGVHGLCTQVTSFLDEIALSERLGVLQDADFDGIAFVGVPRTMSDGEGAGVAPTDALWRYRDQVRNRGVILIPTRDGEQSRFDFKCKQGATYGMTQLLYSDAVVGFLADFAKASEHRPEILLSFGFVPKVESQVGLVNWLIQDPGNPVVAAEQEFVARLAGEEPAVKRRLMLDLYKRVVDGVGELGFPLSIHLEAAYGVSKPAFETFAEMLAYWAP
;
A
#
# COMPACT_ATOMS: atom_id res chain seq x y z
N MET A 1 4.39 21.52 -20.71
CA MET A 1 2.94 21.25 -20.56
C MET A 1 2.85 19.88 -19.90
N TRP A 2 2.73 19.81 -18.57
CA TRP A 2 2.65 18.53 -17.89
C TRP A 2 1.28 17.94 -18.22
N SER A 3 1.22 16.76 -18.87
CA SER A 3 -0.03 16.02 -18.94
C SER A 3 -0.51 15.84 -17.52
N THR A 4 -1.60 16.51 -17.16
CA THR A 4 -2.30 16.33 -15.89
C THR A 4 -2.76 14.89 -15.86
N CYS A 5 -1.99 14.01 -15.21
CA CYS A 5 -2.45 12.67 -14.90
C CYS A 5 -3.67 12.84 -14.00
N MET A 6 -4.84 12.37 -14.43
CA MET A 6 -6.00 12.39 -13.53
C MET A 6 -5.73 11.42 -12.38
N PRO A 7 -5.97 11.84 -11.12
CA PRO A 7 -5.82 10.96 -9.96
C PRO A 7 -6.83 9.81 -10.02
N MET A 8 -6.48 8.68 -9.39
CA MET A 8 -7.34 7.52 -9.28
C MET A 8 -8.54 7.78 -8.34
N ASN A 9 -8.33 8.59 -7.29
CA ASN A 9 -9.31 8.92 -6.25
C ASN A 9 -10.01 7.68 -5.68
N THR A 10 -9.26 6.63 -5.37
CA THR A 10 -9.80 5.30 -5.08
C THR A 10 -9.73 4.92 -3.61
N VAL A 11 -10.59 3.97 -3.23
CA VAL A 11 -10.35 3.07 -2.09
C VAL A 11 -9.79 1.76 -2.63
N ALA A 12 -8.60 1.39 -2.18
CA ALA A 12 -7.93 0.12 -2.47
C ALA A 12 -7.90 -0.76 -1.21
N LEU A 13 -8.14 -2.06 -1.37
CA LEU A 13 -7.95 -3.05 -0.31
C LEU A 13 -6.72 -3.90 -0.64
N GLU A 14 -5.80 -4.05 0.31
CA GLU A 14 -4.66 -4.95 0.12
C GLU A 14 -5.09 -6.41 0.21
N LEU A 15 -4.69 -7.22 -0.77
CA LEU A 15 -4.75 -8.67 -0.70
C LEU A 15 -3.37 -9.24 -1.03
N VAL A 16 -2.72 -9.81 -0.02
CA VAL A 16 -1.42 -10.46 -0.18
C VAL A 16 -1.60 -11.82 -0.87
N PRO A 17 -0.84 -12.12 -1.95
CA PRO A 17 -0.91 -13.44 -2.56
C PRO A 17 -0.69 -14.57 -1.55
N PRO A 18 -1.55 -15.62 -1.55
CA PRO A 18 -1.42 -16.72 -0.63
C PRO A 18 -0.20 -17.59 -0.98
N ASN A 19 0.22 -18.42 -0.03
CA ASN A 19 1.27 -19.39 -0.26
C ASN A 19 0.80 -20.43 -1.28
N ILE A 20 1.69 -20.87 -2.18
CA ILE A 20 1.37 -21.81 -3.26
C ILE A 20 0.72 -23.10 -2.72
N GLU A 21 1.20 -23.58 -1.56
CA GLU A 21 0.70 -24.79 -0.88
C GLU A 21 -0.79 -24.74 -0.51
N ARG A 22 -1.39 -23.56 -0.39
CA ARG A 22 -2.83 -23.40 -0.07
C ARG A 22 -3.72 -23.63 -1.28
N GLY A 23 -3.15 -23.60 -2.48
CA GLY A 23 -3.84 -23.83 -3.74
C GLY A 23 -4.77 -22.68 -4.18
N PRO A 24 -5.27 -22.74 -5.44
CA PRO A 24 -6.09 -21.67 -6.02
C PRO A 24 -7.41 -21.42 -5.30
N GLN A 25 -8.02 -22.46 -4.73
CA GLN A 25 -9.30 -22.34 -4.04
C GLN A 25 -9.22 -21.41 -2.83
N TYR A 26 -8.08 -21.37 -2.13
CA TYR A 26 -7.87 -20.45 -1.02
C TYR A 26 -7.95 -18.99 -1.46
N ALA A 27 -7.38 -18.65 -2.63
CA ALA A 27 -7.45 -17.29 -3.18
C ALA A 27 -8.89 -16.86 -3.45
N ILE A 28 -9.68 -17.75 -4.05
CA ILE A 28 -11.11 -17.53 -4.35
C ILE A 28 -11.91 -17.34 -3.05
N GLU A 29 -11.66 -18.17 -2.04
CA GLU A 29 -12.31 -18.06 -0.73
C GLU A 29 -12.00 -16.72 -0.03
N GLU A 30 -10.77 -16.20 -0.14
CA GLU A 30 -10.43 -14.87 0.38
C GLU A 30 -11.21 -13.77 -0.33
N ALA A 31 -11.38 -13.86 -1.66
CA ALA A 31 -12.22 -12.92 -2.41
C ALA A 31 -13.69 -12.98 -1.96
N HIS A 32 -14.24 -14.17 -1.73
CA HIS A 32 -15.59 -14.34 -1.20
C HIS A 32 -15.76 -13.77 0.21
N LYS A 33 -14.73 -13.89 1.06
CA LYS A 33 -14.72 -13.23 2.39
C LYS A 33 -14.77 -11.72 2.25
N VAL A 34 -14.02 -11.13 1.33
CA VAL A 34 -14.06 -9.69 1.04
C VAL A 34 -15.48 -9.25 0.69
N LEU A 35 -16.14 -9.93 -0.25
CA LEU A 35 -17.52 -9.63 -0.64
C LEU A 35 -18.48 -9.74 0.55
N SER A 36 -18.39 -10.83 1.30
CA SER A 36 -19.26 -11.09 2.46
C SER A 36 -19.09 -10.04 3.56
N TYR A 37 -17.83 -9.70 3.89
CA TYR A 37 -17.55 -8.69 4.90
C TYR A 37 -17.94 -7.29 4.42
N ALA A 38 -17.67 -6.94 3.16
CA ALA A 38 -18.07 -5.66 2.59
C ALA A 38 -19.60 -5.47 2.64
N ALA A 39 -20.37 -6.48 2.22
CA ALA A 39 -21.83 -6.47 2.30
C ALA A 39 -22.33 -6.31 3.73
N ALA A 40 -21.73 -7.02 4.69
CA ALA A 40 -22.16 -6.97 6.08
C ALA A 40 -21.99 -5.60 6.75
N VAL A 41 -21.14 -4.72 6.21
CA VAL A 41 -20.86 -3.39 6.76
C VAL A 41 -21.16 -2.23 5.79
N GLY A 42 -21.82 -2.51 4.67
CA GLY A 42 -22.22 -1.48 3.69
C GLY A 42 -21.05 -0.88 2.89
N LEU A 43 -20.00 -1.66 2.60
CA LEU A 43 -18.86 -1.27 1.76
C LEU A 43 -18.94 -1.77 0.31
N GLU A 44 -20.05 -2.39 -0.09
CA GLU A 44 -20.28 -2.85 -1.46
C GLU A 44 -20.09 -1.71 -2.47
N GLY A 45 -19.30 -1.97 -3.52
CA GLY A 45 -18.99 -0.99 -4.57
C GLY A 45 -18.12 0.19 -4.13
N ARG A 46 -17.74 0.31 -2.84
CA ARG A 46 -16.85 1.39 -2.37
C ARG A 46 -15.37 1.08 -2.60
N ILE A 47 -14.99 -0.20 -2.48
CA ILE A 47 -13.64 -0.66 -2.81
C ILE A 47 -13.56 -0.83 -4.32
N ARG A 48 -12.76 0.01 -4.98
CA ARG A 48 -12.63 0.02 -6.45
C ARG A 48 -11.35 -0.65 -6.94
N HIS A 49 -10.37 -0.82 -6.06
CA HIS A 49 -9.12 -1.49 -6.39
C HIS A 49 -8.74 -2.57 -5.36
N VAL A 50 -8.07 -3.62 -5.84
CA VAL A 50 -7.25 -4.49 -4.99
C VAL A 50 -5.79 -4.11 -5.18
N MET A 51 -5.10 -3.78 -4.09
CA MET A 51 -3.65 -3.62 -4.10
C MET A 51 -3.00 -4.98 -3.78
N ILE A 52 -2.16 -5.47 -4.69
CA ILE A 52 -1.48 -6.76 -4.57
C ILE A 52 0.03 -6.50 -4.46
N PRO A 53 0.65 -6.75 -3.30
CA PRO A 53 2.07 -6.54 -3.15
C PRO A 53 2.88 -7.59 -3.92
N GLY A 54 3.83 -7.12 -4.72
CA GLY A 54 4.90 -7.93 -5.27
C GLY A 54 5.87 -8.31 -4.17
N MET A 55 5.78 -9.56 -3.72
CA MET A 55 6.54 -10.05 -2.59
C MET A 55 7.91 -10.61 -3.02
N ILE A 56 8.94 -10.26 -2.27
CA ILE A 56 10.30 -10.83 -2.39
C ILE A 56 10.73 -11.37 -1.02
N GLU A 57 11.82 -12.12 -1.01
CA GLU A 57 12.42 -12.59 0.25
C GLU A 57 12.88 -11.37 1.08
N GLU A 58 12.56 -11.41 2.37
CA GLU A 58 12.81 -10.33 3.33
C GLU A 58 13.83 -10.77 4.40
N ASP A 59 14.13 -9.88 5.35
CA ASP A 59 15.10 -10.12 6.42
C ASP A 59 14.77 -11.40 7.24
N GLY A 60 15.81 -12.14 7.61
CA GLY A 60 15.68 -13.42 8.33
C GLY A 60 15.10 -13.32 9.74
N ASP A 61 14.89 -12.12 10.27
CA ASP A 61 14.25 -11.88 11.58
C ASP A 61 12.74 -11.63 11.48
N ARG A 62 12.14 -11.72 10.28
CA ARG A 62 10.70 -11.60 10.07
C ARG A 62 9.93 -12.60 10.96
N PRO A 63 8.95 -12.15 11.75
CA PRO A 63 8.27 -13.02 12.73
C PRO A 63 7.33 -14.06 12.11
N VAL A 64 7.01 -13.92 10.81
CA VAL A 64 6.21 -14.87 10.04
C VAL A 64 7.04 -15.35 8.87
N GLU A 65 7.28 -16.66 8.80
CA GLU A 65 8.04 -17.30 7.73
C GLU A 65 7.49 -16.93 6.34
N MET A 66 8.39 -16.47 5.49
CA MET A 66 8.09 -16.11 4.12
C MET A 66 8.13 -17.35 3.23
N LYS A 67 6.98 -18.00 3.05
CA LYS A 67 6.84 -19.15 2.13
C LYS A 67 6.66 -18.69 0.67
N PRO A 68 6.95 -19.55 -0.33
CA PRO A 68 6.65 -19.26 -1.73
C PRO A 68 5.18 -18.89 -1.94
N LYS A 69 4.96 -17.73 -2.57
CA LYS A 69 3.64 -17.14 -2.84
C LYS A 69 3.27 -17.28 -4.31
N LEU A 70 1.98 -17.23 -4.60
CA LEU A 70 1.50 -17.03 -5.97
C LEU A 70 2.07 -15.73 -6.53
N ASP A 71 2.34 -15.72 -7.84
CA ASP A 71 2.64 -14.47 -8.55
C ASP A 71 1.46 -13.51 -8.47
N VAL A 72 1.75 -12.21 -8.53
CA VAL A 72 0.74 -11.13 -8.52
C VAL A 72 -0.31 -11.34 -9.61
N LEU A 73 0.11 -11.66 -10.83
CA LEU A 73 -0.81 -11.84 -11.96
C LEU A 73 -1.63 -13.12 -11.80
N ASP A 74 -0.99 -14.22 -11.40
CA ASP A 74 -1.67 -15.50 -11.18
C ASP A 74 -2.75 -15.36 -10.09
N PHE A 75 -2.43 -14.68 -8.99
CA PHE A 75 -3.39 -14.40 -7.92
C PHE A 75 -4.54 -13.52 -8.41
N TRP A 76 -4.24 -12.44 -9.14
CA TRP A 76 -5.26 -11.56 -9.68
C TRP A 76 -6.21 -12.27 -10.65
N GLN A 77 -5.70 -13.12 -11.53
CA GLN A 77 -6.52 -13.89 -12.47
C GLN A 77 -7.49 -14.84 -11.77
N LEU A 78 -7.15 -15.32 -10.57
CA LEU A 78 -8.05 -16.15 -9.76
C LEU A 78 -9.16 -15.34 -9.11
N ILE A 79 -8.87 -14.14 -8.59
CA ILE A 79 -9.83 -13.38 -7.77
C ILE A 79 -10.64 -12.35 -8.56
N ARG A 80 -10.12 -11.82 -9.69
CA ARG A 80 -10.81 -10.81 -10.49
C ARG A 80 -12.21 -11.24 -10.96
N PRO A 81 -12.44 -12.50 -11.41
CA PRO A 81 -13.79 -12.94 -11.78
C PRO A 81 -14.81 -12.86 -10.64
N GLU A 82 -14.34 -12.97 -9.39
CA GLU A 82 -15.18 -12.89 -8.20
C GLU A 82 -15.44 -11.44 -7.76
N LEU A 83 -14.67 -10.47 -8.24
CA LEU A 83 -14.72 -9.06 -7.84
C LEU A 83 -15.13 -8.15 -9.02
N PRO A 84 -16.38 -8.24 -9.51
CA PRO A 84 -16.81 -7.50 -10.70
C PRO A 84 -16.72 -5.98 -10.48
N GLY A 85 -16.10 -5.28 -11.43
CA GLY A 85 -15.93 -3.82 -11.38
C GLY A 85 -14.78 -3.34 -10.49
N VAL A 86 -13.96 -4.26 -9.97
CA VAL A 86 -12.74 -3.94 -9.20
C VAL A 86 -11.52 -4.11 -10.10
N HIS A 87 -10.60 -3.15 -10.03
CA HIS A 87 -9.36 -3.11 -10.82
C HIS A 87 -8.13 -3.45 -9.96
N GLY A 88 -7.00 -3.74 -10.60
CA GLY A 88 -5.75 -4.08 -9.92
C GLY A 88 -4.85 -2.86 -9.66
N LEU A 89 -4.20 -2.83 -8.51
CA LEU A 89 -2.97 -2.10 -8.24
C LEU A 89 -1.91 -3.11 -7.79
N CYS A 90 -0.64 -2.91 -8.12
CA CYS A 90 0.42 -3.73 -7.53
C CYS A 90 1.69 -2.95 -7.23
N THR A 91 2.51 -3.51 -6.35
CA THR A 91 3.94 -3.19 -6.33
C THR A 91 4.67 -4.15 -7.27
N GLN A 92 5.58 -3.62 -8.09
CA GLN A 92 6.41 -4.41 -8.98
C GLN A 92 7.88 -4.15 -8.66
N VAL A 93 8.58 -5.21 -8.25
CA VAL A 93 10.03 -5.17 -8.07
C VAL A 93 10.69 -5.12 -9.44
N THR A 94 11.44 -4.06 -9.71
CA THR A 94 12.05 -3.82 -11.03
C THR A 94 13.51 -4.24 -11.08
N SER A 95 14.20 -4.25 -9.93
CA SER A 95 15.65 -4.45 -9.84
C SER A 95 16.15 -5.82 -10.32
N PHE A 96 15.27 -6.78 -10.58
CA PHE A 96 15.61 -8.12 -11.07
C PHE A 96 15.16 -8.39 -12.52
N LEU A 97 14.56 -7.40 -13.18
CA LEU A 97 14.09 -7.52 -14.56
C LEU A 97 14.84 -6.52 -15.44
N ASP A 98 15.41 -7.00 -16.54
CA ASP A 98 15.94 -6.12 -17.57
C ASP A 98 14.82 -5.31 -18.26
N GLU A 99 15.19 -4.40 -19.14
CA GLU A 99 14.24 -3.49 -19.78
C GLU A 99 13.16 -4.22 -20.60
N ILE A 100 13.53 -5.30 -21.28
CA ILE A 100 12.61 -6.07 -22.15
C ILE A 100 11.66 -6.86 -21.27
N ALA A 101 12.18 -7.63 -20.32
CA ALA A 101 11.38 -8.43 -19.40
C ALA A 101 10.42 -7.57 -18.57
N LEU A 102 10.87 -6.40 -18.10
CA LEU A 102 10.00 -5.47 -17.40
C LEU A 102 8.93 -4.86 -18.32
N SER A 103 9.27 -4.49 -19.56
CA SER A 103 8.29 -3.98 -20.52
C SER A 103 7.19 -5.00 -20.83
N GLU A 104 7.56 -6.27 -21.01
CA GLU A 104 6.61 -7.37 -21.24
C GLU A 104 5.75 -7.61 -20.02
N ARG A 105 6.35 -7.69 -18.83
CA ARG A 105 5.64 -7.85 -17.55
C ARG A 105 4.60 -6.74 -17.35
N LEU A 106 4.99 -5.50 -17.59
CA LEU A 106 4.11 -4.35 -17.51
C LEU A 106 2.94 -4.45 -18.49
N GLY A 107 3.19 -4.88 -19.72
CA GLY A 107 2.14 -5.06 -20.73
C GLY A 107 1.09 -6.08 -20.28
N VAL A 108 1.55 -7.23 -19.78
CA VAL A 108 0.63 -8.29 -19.31
C VAL A 108 -0.17 -7.84 -18.08
N LEU A 109 0.42 -7.07 -17.15
CA LEU A 109 -0.32 -6.51 -16.02
C LEU A 109 -1.41 -5.54 -16.49
N GLN A 110 -1.12 -4.70 -17.47
CA GLN A 110 -2.10 -3.75 -18.01
C GLN A 110 -3.24 -4.44 -18.75
N ASP A 111 -2.93 -5.45 -19.57
CA ASP A 111 -3.92 -6.28 -20.24
C ASP A 111 -4.81 -7.04 -19.25
N ALA A 112 -4.37 -7.17 -18.00
CA ALA A 112 -5.12 -7.78 -16.90
C ALA A 112 -5.90 -6.77 -16.04
N ASP A 113 -6.09 -5.52 -16.48
CA ASP A 113 -6.79 -4.43 -15.77
C ASP A 113 -6.07 -3.94 -14.49
N PHE A 114 -4.74 -3.91 -14.50
CA PHE A 114 -4.01 -3.12 -13.51
C PHE A 114 -3.94 -1.64 -13.92
N ASP A 115 -4.60 -0.79 -13.13
CA ASP A 115 -4.67 0.64 -13.39
C ASP A 115 -3.41 1.38 -12.91
N GLY A 116 -2.67 0.81 -11.96
CA GLY A 116 -1.49 1.45 -11.39
C GLY A 116 -0.46 0.48 -10.81
N ILE A 117 0.81 0.88 -10.93
CA ILE A 117 1.96 0.05 -10.56
C ILE A 117 2.94 0.90 -9.77
N ALA A 118 3.21 0.50 -8.53
CA ALA A 118 4.22 1.10 -7.68
C ALA A 118 5.56 0.40 -7.91
N PHE A 119 6.54 1.13 -8.46
CA PHE A 119 7.86 0.57 -8.70
C PHE A 119 8.66 0.51 -7.41
N VAL A 120 9.14 -0.68 -7.07
CA VAL A 120 9.91 -0.94 -5.84
C VAL A 120 11.26 -1.57 -6.15
N GLY A 121 12.23 -1.27 -5.30
CA GLY A 121 13.63 -1.69 -5.46
C GLY A 121 13.91 -3.04 -4.82
N VAL A 122 15.18 -3.20 -4.43
CA VAL A 122 15.69 -4.39 -3.75
C VAL A 122 15.26 -4.46 -2.27
N PRO A 123 15.34 -5.64 -1.62
CA PRO A 123 15.11 -5.76 -0.18
C PRO A 123 16.11 -4.93 0.65
N ARG A 124 15.81 -4.73 1.94
CA ARG A 124 16.67 -4.01 2.89
C ARG A 124 18.07 -4.61 3.05
N THR A 125 18.22 -5.91 2.78
CA THR A 125 19.50 -6.63 2.81
C THR A 125 20.45 -6.26 1.66
N MET A 126 19.96 -5.57 0.63
CA MET A 126 20.72 -5.21 -0.56
C MET A 126 20.82 -3.68 -0.71
N SER A 127 21.94 -3.21 -1.24
CA SER A 127 22.10 -1.77 -1.54
C SER A 127 21.35 -1.39 -2.81
N ASP A 128 20.86 -0.14 -2.87
CA ASP A 128 20.29 0.45 -4.08
C ASP A 128 21.27 0.28 -5.27
N GLY A 129 20.83 -0.37 -6.35
CA GLY A 129 21.65 -0.64 -7.54
C GLY A 129 22.37 -1.99 -7.57
N GLU A 130 22.25 -2.83 -6.54
CA GLU A 130 22.78 -4.21 -6.57
C GLU A 130 21.96 -5.16 -7.47
N GLY A 131 20.80 -4.72 -7.95
CA GLY A 131 20.03 -5.44 -8.96
C GLY A 131 20.55 -5.18 -10.38
N ALA A 132 20.66 -6.22 -11.20
CA ALA A 132 21.04 -6.10 -12.62
C ALA A 132 19.91 -5.56 -13.51
N GLY A 133 18.70 -5.38 -12.95
CA GLY A 133 17.52 -4.89 -13.65
C GLY A 133 17.37 -3.37 -13.64
N VAL A 134 16.17 -2.92 -14.02
CA VAL A 134 15.85 -1.49 -14.08
C VAL A 134 15.70 -0.90 -12.69
N ALA A 135 16.38 0.22 -12.40
CA ALA A 135 16.20 0.94 -11.16
C ALA A 135 14.75 1.50 -11.05
N PRO A 136 14.09 1.44 -9.88
CA PRO A 136 12.70 1.89 -9.74
C PRO A 136 12.47 3.33 -10.17
N THR A 137 13.45 4.20 -9.92
CA THR A 137 13.38 5.61 -10.31
C THR A 137 13.50 5.82 -11.82
N ASP A 138 14.26 4.98 -12.51
CA ASP A 138 14.39 5.03 -13.97
C ASP A 138 13.12 4.50 -14.64
N ALA A 139 12.47 3.51 -14.02
CA ALA A 139 11.20 2.95 -14.50
C ALA A 139 10.09 4.01 -14.58
N LEU A 140 10.06 4.98 -13.66
CA LEU A 140 9.08 6.08 -13.64
C LEU A 140 9.09 6.88 -14.94
N TRP A 141 10.27 7.24 -15.43
CA TRP A 141 10.41 8.00 -16.66
C TRP A 141 10.31 7.09 -17.88
N ARG A 142 10.96 5.93 -17.86
CA ARG A 142 11.07 5.01 -19.00
C ARG A 142 9.72 4.48 -19.45
N TYR A 143 8.86 4.11 -18.50
CA TYR A 143 7.56 3.50 -18.79
C TYR A 143 6.39 4.48 -18.67
N ARG A 144 6.65 5.79 -18.74
CA ARG A 144 5.60 6.83 -18.63
C ARG A 144 4.50 6.74 -19.69
N ASP A 145 4.84 6.25 -20.88
CA ASP A 145 3.91 6.11 -22.01
C ASP A 145 3.19 4.74 -21.98
N GLN A 146 3.72 3.80 -21.20
CA GLN A 146 3.11 2.48 -20.98
C GLN A 146 2.20 2.55 -19.75
N VAL A 147 2.77 2.75 -18.56
CA VAL A 147 2.05 2.74 -17.27
C VAL A 147 1.56 4.14 -16.95
N ARG A 148 0.24 4.34 -16.91
CA ARG A 148 -0.38 5.64 -16.61
C ARG A 148 -0.17 6.08 -15.16
N ASN A 149 -0.54 5.24 -14.20
CA ASN A 149 -0.41 5.53 -12.78
C ASN A 149 0.85 4.84 -12.24
N ARG A 150 1.92 5.61 -12.12
CA ARG A 150 3.26 5.15 -11.69
C ARG A 150 3.47 5.56 -10.24
N GLY A 151 3.45 4.56 -9.37
CA GLY A 151 3.57 4.73 -7.94
C GLY A 151 4.99 4.66 -7.44
N VAL A 152 5.20 5.26 -6.27
CA VAL A 152 6.40 5.08 -5.46
C VAL A 152 6.01 4.85 -4.00
N ILE A 153 6.82 4.10 -3.27
CA ILE A 153 6.68 4.02 -1.81
C ILE A 153 7.11 5.34 -1.18
N LEU A 154 6.29 5.85 -0.28
CA LEU A 154 6.51 7.03 0.56
C LEU A 154 6.57 6.59 2.02
N ILE A 155 7.68 6.86 2.70
CA ILE A 155 7.85 6.52 4.13
C ILE A 155 8.10 7.82 4.90
N PRO A 156 7.05 8.52 5.36
CA PRO A 156 7.17 9.89 5.88
C PRO A 156 8.12 10.04 7.07
N THR A 157 8.32 8.97 7.84
CA THR A 157 9.16 8.94 9.03
C THR A 157 10.64 8.70 8.72
N ARG A 158 10.99 8.26 7.50
CA ARG A 158 12.35 7.88 7.13
C ARG A 158 13.24 9.11 6.94
N ASP A 159 14.48 9.01 7.43
CA ASP A 159 15.47 10.07 7.23
C ASP A 159 15.76 10.32 5.74
N GLY A 160 15.85 11.59 5.37
CA GLY A 160 16.04 12.03 3.99
C GLY A 160 14.85 11.78 3.04
N GLU A 161 13.67 11.38 3.54
CA GLU A 161 12.53 11.05 2.67
C GLU A 161 12.06 12.25 1.83
N GLN A 162 12.19 13.48 2.33
CA GLN A 162 11.82 14.70 1.58
C GLN A 162 12.53 14.75 0.22
N SER A 163 13.85 14.63 0.24
CA SER A 163 14.68 14.64 -0.97
C SER A 163 14.40 13.42 -1.86
N ARG A 164 14.15 12.24 -1.26
CA ARG A 164 13.84 11.02 -2.00
C ARG A 164 12.50 11.15 -2.74
N PHE A 165 11.47 11.66 -2.08
CA PHE A 165 10.14 11.82 -2.67
C PHE A 165 10.13 12.90 -3.75
N ASP A 166 10.81 14.03 -3.53
CA ASP A 166 10.97 15.07 -4.56
C ASP A 166 11.68 14.54 -5.80
N PHE A 167 12.77 13.78 -5.61
CA PHE A 167 13.47 13.12 -6.72
C PHE A 167 12.54 12.18 -7.50
N LYS A 168 11.78 11.31 -6.81
CA LYS A 168 10.80 10.41 -7.43
C LYS A 168 9.72 11.17 -8.22
N CYS A 169 9.21 12.29 -7.68
CA CYS A 169 8.25 13.14 -8.37
C CYS A 169 8.84 13.74 -9.66
N LYS A 170 10.09 14.22 -9.61
CA LYS A 170 10.83 14.72 -10.78
C LYS A 170 11.04 13.66 -11.85
N GLN A 171 11.18 12.38 -11.47
CA GLN A 171 11.27 11.25 -12.40
C GLN A 171 9.90 10.82 -12.98
N GLY A 172 8.80 11.43 -12.54
CA GLY A 172 7.48 11.21 -13.13
C GLY A 172 6.57 10.28 -12.33
N ALA A 173 6.81 10.11 -11.03
CA ALA A 173 5.82 9.50 -10.13
C ALA A 173 4.50 10.28 -10.16
N THR A 174 3.39 9.56 -10.31
CA THR A 174 2.04 10.13 -10.33
C THR A 174 1.31 9.95 -9.01
N TYR A 175 1.71 8.95 -8.22
CA TYR A 175 1.21 8.77 -6.86
C TYR A 175 2.32 8.30 -5.90
N GLY A 176 2.19 8.68 -4.63
CA GLY A 176 2.94 8.12 -3.52
C GLY A 176 2.04 7.20 -2.71
N MET A 177 2.41 5.92 -2.55
CA MET A 177 1.76 5.00 -1.63
C MET A 177 2.50 5.01 -0.32
N THR A 178 1.83 5.40 0.77
CA THR A 178 2.50 5.40 2.06
C THR A 178 2.75 3.97 2.53
N GLN A 179 3.76 3.78 3.35
CA GLN A 179 3.74 2.63 4.26
C GLN A 179 2.57 2.77 5.25
N LEU A 180 2.21 1.68 5.94
CA LEU A 180 1.27 1.66 7.06
C LEU A 180 1.43 2.86 8.00
N LEU A 181 0.35 3.64 8.14
CA LEU A 181 0.30 4.83 8.97
C LEU A 181 -0.23 4.51 10.36
N TYR A 182 0.60 4.77 11.37
CA TYR A 182 0.24 4.70 12.79
C TYR A 182 0.48 6.03 13.53
N SER A 183 0.80 7.08 12.79
CA SER A 183 0.88 8.47 13.25
C SER A 183 0.39 9.43 12.16
N ASP A 184 0.29 10.71 12.50
CA ASP A 184 0.01 11.80 11.57
C ASP A 184 1.29 12.46 11.01
N ALA A 185 2.46 11.81 11.12
CA ALA A 185 3.73 12.33 10.60
C ALA A 185 3.68 12.68 9.11
N VAL A 186 2.86 11.96 8.33
CA VAL A 186 2.61 12.25 6.91
C VAL A 186 2.08 13.67 6.66
N VAL A 187 1.29 14.22 7.59
CA VAL A 187 0.75 15.58 7.47
C VAL A 187 1.88 16.60 7.53
N GLY A 188 2.76 16.50 8.53
CA GLY A 188 3.94 17.37 8.66
C GLY A 188 4.89 17.22 7.48
N PHE A 189 5.16 15.98 7.07
CA PHE A 189 5.98 15.67 5.90
C PHE A 189 5.44 16.37 4.64
N LEU A 190 4.17 16.18 4.31
CA LEU A 190 3.56 16.73 3.10
C LEU A 190 3.40 18.26 3.18
N ALA A 191 3.19 18.82 4.37
CA ALA A 191 3.15 20.27 4.55
C ALA A 191 4.51 20.91 4.21
N ASP A 192 5.60 20.30 4.66
CA ASP A 192 6.94 20.77 4.31
C ASP A 192 7.30 20.50 2.85
N PHE A 193 6.89 19.35 2.30
CA PHE A 193 7.02 19.04 0.88
C PHE A 193 6.30 20.08 0.01
N ALA A 194 5.08 20.46 0.37
CA ALA A 194 4.26 21.44 -0.34
C ALA A 194 4.86 22.85 -0.35
N LYS A 195 5.68 23.20 0.65
CA LYS A 195 6.44 24.46 0.70
C LYS A 195 7.68 24.43 -0.20
N ALA A 196 8.32 23.26 -0.33
CA ALA A 196 9.59 23.10 -1.03
C ALA A 196 9.44 22.65 -2.50
N SER A 197 8.27 22.13 -2.88
CA SER A 197 8.02 21.52 -4.19
C SER A 197 6.64 21.89 -4.74
N GLU A 198 6.57 22.11 -6.06
CA GLU A 198 5.30 22.32 -6.78
C GLU A 198 4.58 21.01 -7.12
N HIS A 199 5.25 19.86 -6.95
CA HIS A 199 4.67 18.56 -7.24
C HIS A 199 3.45 18.28 -6.34
N ARG A 200 2.36 17.80 -6.94
CA ARG A 200 1.14 17.35 -6.26
C ARG A 200 0.71 15.97 -6.79
N PRO A 201 1.53 14.92 -6.61
CA PRO A 201 1.11 13.57 -6.94
C PRO A 201 -0.08 13.19 -6.04
N GLU A 202 -0.87 12.22 -6.48
CA GLU A 202 -1.87 11.62 -5.62
C GLU A 202 -1.20 10.91 -4.43
N ILE A 203 -1.79 10.98 -3.24
CA ILE A 203 -1.30 10.27 -2.05
C ILE A 203 -2.27 9.15 -1.73
N LEU A 204 -1.80 7.92 -1.88
CA LEU A 204 -2.50 6.70 -1.49
C LEU A 204 -2.13 6.40 -0.03
N LEU A 205 -3.01 6.79 0.90
CA LEU A 205 -2.79 6.72 2.35
C LEU A 205 -3.13 5.32 2.88
N SER A 206 -2.13 4.64 3.43
CA SER A 206 -2.22 3.25 3.90
C SER A 206 -2.60 3.15 5.37
N PHE A 207 -3.77 2.59 5.66
CA PHE A 207 -4.28 2.37 7.01
C PHE A 207 -4.42 0.87 7.31
N GLY A 208 -3.63 0.38 8.27
CA GLY A 208 -3.60 -1.04 8.65
C GLY A 208 -4.41 -1.37 9.90
N PHE A 209 -5.31 -2.34 9.80
CA PHE A 209 -6.00 -2.89 10.97
C PHE A 209 -5.05 -3.74 11.83
N VAL A 210 -5.05 -3.47 13.15
CA VAL A 210 -4.21 -4.19 14.13
C VAL A 210 -5.05 -5.18 14.94
N PRO A 211 -4.98 -6.50 14.67
CA PRO A 211 -5.70 -7.50 15.46
C PRO A 211 -5.01 -7.80 16.80
N LYS A 212 -5.70 -8.49 17.72
CA LYS A 212 -5.13 -8.88 19.03
C LYS A 212 -3.89 -9.77 18.90
N VAL A 213 -3.84 -10.61 17.87
CA VAL A 213 -2.70 -11.52 17.61
C VAL A 213 -1.38 -10.77 17.37
N GLU A 214 -1.43 -9.49 17.01
CA GLU A 214 -0.23 -8.63 16.92
C GLU A 214 0.56 -8.60 18.23
N SER A 215 -0.11 -8.64 19.38
CA SER A 215 0.55 -8.66 20.70
C SER A 215 1.43 -9.89 20.95
N GLN A 216 1.27 -10.93 20.12
CA GLN A 216 2.02 -12.18 20.20
C GLN A 216 2.99 -12.35 19.03
N VAL A 217 2.56 -11.97 17.82
CA VAL A 217 3.31 -12.21 16.59
C VAL A 217 4.21 -11.03 16.21
N GLY A 218 3.76 -9.78 16.40
CA GLY A 218 4.58 -8.60 16.10
C GLY A 218 4.81 -8.33 14.61
N LEU A 219 3.92 -8.75 13.71
CA LEU A 219 4.15 -8.59 12.25
C LEU A 219 4.06 -7.12 11.85
N VAL A 220 3.02 -6.42 12.29
CA VAL A 220 2.85 -4.99 11.97
C VAL A 220 3.99 -4.19 12.57
N ASN A 221 4.37 -4.49 13.82
CA ASN A 221 5.50 -3.87 14.49
C ASN A 221 6.82 -4.06 13.71
N TRP A 222 7.06 -5.26 13.19
CA TRP A 222 8.21 -5.57 12.34
C TRP A 222 8.13 -4.85 10.99
N LEU A 223 6.95 -4.77 10.35
CA LEU A 223 6.79 -4.09 9.06
C LEU A 223 7.21 -2.63 9.14
N ILE A 224 6.77 -1.91 10.18
CA ILE A 224 7.01 -0.47 10.34
C ILE A 224 8.36 -0.11 10.96
N GLN A 225 9.18 -1.09 11.33
CA GLN A 225 10.40 -0.85 12.11
C GLN A 225 11.41 0.09 11.43
N ASP A 226 11.99 0.97 12.24
CA ASP A 226 13.12 1.84 11.92
C ASP A 226 13.92 2.10 13.22
N PRO A 227 14.88 1.23 13.57
CA PRO A 227 15.58 1.30 14.85
C PRO A 227 16.27 2.65 15.08
N GLY A 228 15.98 3.26 16.23
CA GLY A 228 16.54 4.57 16.62
C GLY A 228 15.70 5.78 16.18
N ASN A 229 14.63 5.56 15.41
CA ASN A 229 13.70 6.61 15.02
C ASN A 229 12.62 6.82 16.09
N PRO A 230 12.58 7.99 16.78
CA PRO A 230 11.62 8.24 17.86
C PRO A 230 10.17 8.32 17.37
N VAL A 231 9.94 8.70 16.11
CA VAL A 231 8.58 8.76 15.54
C VAL A 231 8.06 7.33 15.34
N VAL A 232 8.90 6.46 14.77
CA VAL A 232 8.54 5.04 14.58
C VAL A 232 8.40 4.33 15.93
N ALA A 233 9.21 4.65 16.94
CA ALA A 233 9.02 4.11 18.28
C ALA A 233 7.63 4.45 18.85
N ALA A 234 7.16 5.69 18.66
CA ALA A 234 5.80 6.10 19.07
C ALA A 234 4.70 5.39 18.25
N GLU A 235 4.93 5.15 16.95
CA GLU A 235 4.04 4.34 16.11
C GLU A 235 3.96 2.89 16.60
N GLN A 236 5.08 2.28 16.96
CA GLN A 236 5.14 0.93 17.51
C GLN A 236 4.45 0.84 18.88
N GLU A 237 4.59 1.86 19.74
CA GLU A 237 3.81 1.96 20.99
C GLU A 237 2.31 2.07 20.72
N PHE A 238 1.90 2.83 19.69
CA PHE A 238 0.50 2.93 19.30
C PHE A 238 -0.04 1.58 18.77
N VAL A 239 0.74 0.86 17.95
CA VAL A 239 0.41 -0.50 17.50
C VAL A 239 0.25 -1.46 18.69
N ALA A 240 1.18 -1.43 19.65
CA ALA A 240 1.11 -2.25 20.86
C ALA A 240 -0.16 -1.95 21.68
N ARG A 241 -0.50 -0.67 21.82
CA ARG A 241 -1.76 -0.24 22.46
C ARG A 241 -2.96 -0.80 21.70
N LEU A 242 -3.04 -0.59 20.38
CA LEU A 242 -4.15 -1.12 19.58
C LEU A 242 -4.28 -2.63 19.76
N ALA A 243 -3.20 -3.39 19.69
CA ALA A 243 -3.22 -4.84 19.86
C ALA A 243 -3.82 -5.28 21.21
N GLY A 244 -3.60 -4.51 22.28
CA GLY A 244 -4.09 -4.79 23.63
C GLY A 244 -5.50 -4.29 23.96
N GLU A 245 -6.06 -3.37 23.17
CA GLU A 245 -7.34 -2.72 23.45
C GLU A 245 -8.56 -3.50 22.94
N GLU A 246 -9.70 -3.27 23.60
CA GLU A 246 -10.99 -3.84 23.20
C GLU A 246 -11.47 -3.30 21.84
N PRO A 247 -12.26 -4.06 21.06
CA PRO A 247 -12.61 -3.72 19.67
C PRO A 247 -13.17 -2.30 19.48
N ALA A 248 -14.07 -1.85 20.36
CA ALA A 248 -14.66 -0.51 20.25
C ALA A 248 -13.63 0.61 20.52
N VAL A 249 -12.71 0.41 21.45
CA VAL A 249 -11.66 1.39 21.76
C VAL A 249 -10.65 1.47 20.62
N LYS A 250 -10.19 0.31 20.14
CA LYS A 250 -9.32 0.19 18.98
C LYS A 250 -9.89 0.92 17.76
N ARG A 251 -11.17 0.68 17.46
CA ARG A 251 -11.83 1.29 16.32
C ARG A 251 -11.88 2.81 16.43
N ARG A 252 -12.22 3.34 17.61
CA ARG A 252 -12.18 4.78 17.88
C ARG A 252 -10.78 5.36 17.69
N LEU A 253 -9.74 4.71 18.23
CA LEU A 253 -8.36 5.17 18.09
C LEU A 253 -7.90 5.21 16.62
N MET A 254 -8.23 4.17 15.86
CA MET A 254 -7.94 4.10 14.43
C MET A 254 -8.72 5.16 13.64
N LEU A 255 -10.00 5.39 13.96
CA LEU A 255 -10.81 6.44 13.35
C LEU A 255 -10.27 7.84 13.69
N ASP A 256 -9.84 8.08 14.92
CA ASP A 256 -9.27 9.37 15.33
C ASP A 256 -7.96 9.65 14.59
N LEU A 257 -7.10 8.64 14.39
CA LEU A 257 -5.92 8.76 13.54
C LEU A 257 -6.31 9.05 12.09
N TYR A 258 -7.24 8.27 11.54
CA TYR A 258 -7.73 8.44 10.17
C TYR A 258 -8.17 9.88 9.89
N LYS A 259 -9.00 10.45 10.77
CA LYS A 259 -9.47 11.85 10.69
C LYS A 259 -8.32 12.85 10.61
N ARG A 260 -7.39 12.78 11.57
CA ARG A 260 -6.24 13.71 11.61
C ARG A 260 -5.42 13.66 10.32
N VAL A 261 -5.21 12.47 9.78
CA VAL A 261 -4.45 12.28 8.54
C VAL A 261 -5.23 12.81 7.32
N VAL A 262 -6.48 12.39 7.11
CA VAL A 262 -7.22 12.79 5.90
C VAL A 262 -7.54 14.28 5.88
N ASP A 263 -7.89 14.87 7.03
CA ASP A 263 -8.12 16.31 7.14
C ASP A 263 -6.81 17.07 6.92
N GLY A 264 -5.75 16.65 7.63
CA GLY A 264 -4.44 17.30 7.58
C GLY A 264 -3.82 17.26 6.19
N VAL A 265 -3.96 16.17 5.44
CA VAL A 265 -3.45 16.10 4.06
C VAL A 265 -4.40 16.77 3.07
N GLY A 266 -5.71 16.66 3.26
CA GLY A 266 -6.72 17.25 2.37
C GLY A 266 -6.60 18.78 2.27
N GLU A 267 -6.22 19.45 3.35
CA GLU A 267 -5.98 20.89 3.38
C GLU A 267 -4.73 21.34 2.57
N LEU A 268 -3.83 20.40 2.22
CA LEU A 268 -2.57 20.70 1.54
C LEU A 268 -2.68 20.64 0.00
N GLY A 269 -3.85 20.26 -0.53
CA GLY A 269 -4.14 20.24 -1.97
C GLY A 269 -3.55 19.05 -2.74
N PHE A 270 -3.21 17.95 -2.06
CA PHE A 270 -2.90 16.68 -2.72
C PHE A 270 -4.19 15.93 -3.06
N PRO A 271 -4.33 15.33 -4.26
CA PRO A 271 -5.34 14.32 -4.49
C PRO A 271 -5.15 13.15 -3.53
N LEU A 272 -6.24 12.59 -3.02
CA LEU A 272 -6.21 11.56 -1.99
C LEU A 272 -6.88 10.28 -2.46
N SER A 273 -6.21 9.17 -2.17
CA SER A 273 -6.76 7.82 -2.21
C SER A 273 -6.54 7.13 -0.87
N ILE A 274 -7.33 6.10 -0.59
CA ILE A 274 -7.24 5.30 0.64
C ILE A 274 -6.78 3.89 0.28
N HIS A 275 -5.78 3.39 1.00
CA HIS A 275 -5.33 2.01 0.97
C HIS A 275 -5.63 1.36 2.33
N LEU A 276 -6.37 0.26 2.32
CA LEU A 276 -6.80 -0.45 3.51
C LEU A 276 -6.03 -1.77 3.61
N GLU A 277 -5.36 -1.98 4.73
CA GLU A 277 -4.51 -3.14 4.94
C GLU A 277 -5.00 -3.99 6.12
N ALA A 278 -5.09 -5.30 5.91
CA ALA A 278 -5.29 -6.27 6.98
C ALA A 278 -4.14 -7.28 6.92
N ALA A 279 -2.98 -6.91 7.48
CA ALA A 279 -1.73 -7.68 7.36
C ALA A 279 -1.82 -9.15 7.83
N TYR A 280 -2.82 -9.48 8.65
CA TYR A 280 -3.12 -10.83 9.14
C TYR A 280 -4.21 -11.56 8.33
N GLY A 281 -4.63 -11.01 7.21
CA GLY A 281 -5.76 -11.49 6.40
C GLY A 281 -7.05 -10.74 6.70
N VAL A 282 -7.97 -10.81 5.73
CA VAL A 282 -9.27 -10.14 5.80
C VAL A 282 -10.11 -10.71 6.94
N SER A 283 -10.77 -9.83 7.69
CA SER A 283 -11.59 -10.23 8.84
C SER A 283 -12.74 -9.27 9.07
N LYS A 284 -13.82 -9.78 9.66
CA LYS A 284 -15.00 -8.95 10.01
C LYS A 284 -14.62 -7.71 10.85
N PRO A 285 -13.78 -7.80 11.92
CA PRO A 285 -13.40 -6.61 12.70
C PRO A 285 -12.61 -5.56 11.90
N ALA A 286 -11.81 -5.99 10.91
CA ALA A 286 -11.12 -5.07 10.01
C ALA A 286 -12.13 -4.28 9.17
N PHE A 287 -13.08 -4.97 8.55
CA PHE A 287 -14.11 -4.34 7.73
C PHE A 287 -15.05 -3.41 8.52
N GLU A 288 -15.41 -3.78 9.75
CA GLU A 288 -16.15 -2.87 10.65
C GLU A 288 -15.36 -1.58 10.93
N THR A 289 -14.04 -1.68 11.07
CA THR A 289 -13.17 -0.51 11.28
C THR A 289 -13.06 0.34 10.02
N PHE A 290 -12.82 -0.29 8.87
CA PHE A 290 -12.75 0.38 7.58
C PHE A 290 -14.05 1.08 7.20
N ALA A 291 -15.19 0.47 7.53
CA ALA A 291 -16.50 1.08 7.28
C ALA A 291 -16.67 2.39 8.05
N GLU A 292 -16.25 2.45 9.32
CA GLU A 292 -16.31 3.68 10.10
C GLU A 292 -15.34 4.76 9.59
N MET A 293 -14.13 4.38 9.15
CA MET A 293 -13.19 5.29 8.49
C MET A 293 -13.79 5.89 7.22
N LEU A 294 -14.26 5.02 6.32
CA LEU A 294 -14.83 5.44 5.03
C LEU A 294 -16.20 6.10 5.16
N ALA A 295 -16.87 6.00 6.31
CA ALA A 295 -18.06 6.77 6.61
C ALA A 295 -17.72 8.22 7.02
N TYR A 296 -16.53 8.45 7.58
CA TYR A 296 -16.04 9.79 7.85
C TYR A 296 -15.66 10.52 6.56
N TRP A 297 -14.81 9.89 5.75
CA TRP A 297 -14.39 10.44 4.47
C TRP A 297 -14.01 9.30 3.51
N ALA A 298 -14.29 9.47 2.23
CA ALA A 298 -13.83 8.61 1.16
C ALA A 298 -13.70 9.45 -0.13
N PRO A 299 -12.75 9.12 -1.02
CA PRO A 299 -12.54 9.83 -2.27
C PRO A 299 -13.61 9.53 -3.34
#